data_AF-A0A350BZP7-F1
#
_entry.id   AF-A0A350BZP7-F1
#
_cell.length_a   1.000
_cell.length_b   1.000
_cell.length_c   1.000
_cell.angle_alpha   90.00
_cell.angle_beta   90.00
_cell.angle_gamma   90.00
#
_symmetry.space_group_name_H-M   'P 1'
#
loop_
_entity.id
_entity.type
_entity.pdbx_description
1 polymer ?
#
loop_
_entity_poly.entity_id
_entity_poly.type
_entity_poly.pdbx_seq_one_letter_code
_entity_poly.pdbx_strand_id
1 'polypeptide(L)'
;MNRKNAWASYTREQTKAVYDFSEDYKKFLDNAKTEREAVDALVNMAEDEGFRELSRLIESGEQLKAGDKVYTVWMNKSIVLFKIGKEPMENGLNILG
;
A
#
# COMPACT_ATOMS: atom_id res chain seq x y z
N MET A 1 13.70 27.24 15.34
CA MET A 1 13.28 25.82 15.44
C MET A 1 14.40 24.96 14.86
N ASN A 2 15.19 24.28 15.69
CA ASN A 2 16.31 23.45 15.22
C ASN A 2 15.78 22.13 14.66
N ARG A 3 15.90 21.92 13.34
CA ARG A 3 15.64 20.63 12.71
C ARG A 3 16.78 19.68 13.07
N LYS A 4 16.46 18.62 13.83
CA LYS A 4 17.41 17.53 14.09
C LYS A 4 17.57 16.69 12.82
N ASN A 5 18.81 16.32 12.49
CA ASN A 5 19.08 15.41 11.37
C ASN A 5 18.71 13.98 11.78
N ALA A 6 17.86 13.32 10.99
CA ALA A 6 17.43 11.94 11.25
C ALA A 6 18.62 10.95 11.31
N TRP A 7 19.66 11.16 10.49
CA TRP A 7 20.87 10.34 10.50
C TRP A 7 21.65 10.40 11.82
N ALA A 8 21.58 11.53 12.53
CA ALA A 8 22.25 11.68 13.82
C ALA A 8 21.49 10.99 14.98
N SER A 9 20.25 10.55 14.75
CA SER A 9 19.41 9.89 15.75
C SER A 9 19.28 8.37 15.58
N TYR A 10 19.76 7.80 14.47
CA TYR A 10 19.60 6.38 14.21
C TYR A 10 20.63 5.52 14.95
N THR A 11 20.15 4.42 15.51
CA THR A 11 20.98 3.30 15.97
C THR A 11 21.48 2.47 14.79
N ARG A 12 22.49 1.61 15.01
CA ARG A 12 23.02 0.74 13.96
C ARG A 12 21.96 -0.19 13.35
N GLU A 13 21.00 -0.65 14.15
CA GLU A 13 19.88 -1.49 13.71
C GLU A 13 18.90 -0.71 12.84
N GLN A 14 18.54 0.51 13.26
CA GLN A 14 17.65 1.38 12.47
C GLN A 14 18.30 1.78 11.14
N THR A 15 19.60 2.07 11.13
CA THR A 15 20.35 2.35 9.90
C THR A 15 20.29 1.16 8.95
N LYS A 16 20.44 -0.07 9.44
CA LYS A 16 20.30 -1.27 8.61
C LYS A 16 18.88 -1.38 8.02
N ALA A 17 17.84 -1.21 8.84
CA ALA A 17 16.45 -1.23 8.37
C ALA A 17 16.17 -0.16 7.30
N VAL A 18 16.76 1.04 7.42
CA VAL A 18 16.68 2.10 6.40
C VAL A 18 17.32 1.67 5.09
N TYR A 19 18.49 1.02 5.14
CA TYR A 19 19.14 0.51 3.94
C TYR A 19 18.33 -0.62 3.29
N ASP A 20 17.85 -1.58 4.07
CA ASP A 20 17.03 -2.69 3.57
C ASP A 20 15.76 -2.15 2.88
N PHE A 21 15.06 -1.20 3.51
CA PHE A 21 13.91 -0.51 2.91
C PHE A 21 14.28 0.24 1.62
N SER A 22 15.45 0.88 1.60
CA SER A 22 15.93 1.62 0.43
C SER A 22 16.27 0.71 -0.75
N GLU A 23 16.78 -0.49 -0.50
CA GLU A 23 17.05 -1.48 -1.57
C GLU A 23 15.75 -2.00 -2.18
N ASP A 24 14.74 -2.29 -1.37
CA ASP A 24 13.44 -2.75 -1.90
C ASP A 24 12.72 -1.63 -2.65
N TYR A 25 12.84 -0.38 -2.20
CA TYR A 25 12.34 0.77 -2.95
C TYR A 25 13.02 0.93 -4.31
N LYS A 26 14.33 0.73 -4.40
CA LYS A 26 15.04 0.76 -5.70
C LYS A 26 14.56 -0.34 -6.63
N LYS A 27 14.41 -1.58 -6.13
CA LYS A 27 13.88 -2.70 -6.93
C LYS A 27 12.47 -2.41 -7.43
N PHE A 28 11.62 -1.78 -6.61
CA PHE A 28 10.30 -1.37 -7.05
C PHE A 28 10.39 -0.37 -8.22
N LEU A 29 11.21 0.68 -8.08
CA LEU A 29 11.41 1.68 -9.14
C LEU A 29 11.98 1.08 -10.44
N ASP A 30 12.88 0.11 -10.34
CA ASP A 30 13.45 -0.57 -11.52
C ASP A 30 12.40 -1.39 -12.29
N ASN A 31 11.39 -1.92 -11.60
CA ASN A 31 10.31 -2.70 -12.21
C ASN A 31 9.09 -1.85 -12.60
N ALA A 32 8.88 -0.70 -11.97
CA ALA A 32 7.72 0.18 -12.15
C ALA A 32 8.07 1.44 -12.95
N LYS A 33 8.54 1.28 -14.19
CA LYS A 33 9.01 2.41 -15.03
C LYS A 33 7.86 3.19 -15.67
N THR A 34 6.72 2.55 -15.85
CA THR A 34 5.49 3.13 -16.41
C THR A 34 4.33 2.97 -15.43
N GLU A 35 3.27 3.79 -15.58
CA GLU A 35 2.12 3.72 -14.67
C GLU A 35 1.42 2.35 -14.70
N ARG A 36 1.47 1.64 -15.84
CA ARG A 36 0.90 0.29 -15.95
C ARG A 36 1.70 -0.73 -15.17
N GLU A 37 3.03 -0.72 -15.33
CA GLU A 37 3.92 -1.61 -14.58
C GLU A 37 3.87 -1.32 -13.07
N ALA A 38 3.74 -0.06 -12.69
CA ALA A 38 3.56 0.33 -11.29
C ALA A 38 2.27 -0.25 -10.70
N VAL A 39 1.15 -0.14 -11.43
CA VAL A 39 -0.12 -0.73 -11.01
C VAL A 39 -0.01 -2.25 -10.93
N ASP A 40 0.57 -2.92 -11.94
CA ASP A 40 0.74 -4.37 -11.96
C ASP A 40 1.59 -4.85 -10.76
N ALA A 41 2.71 -4.17 -10.49
CA ALA A 41 3.57 -4.47 -9.35
C ALA A 41 2.83 -4.27 -8.00
N LEU A 42 2.05 -3.19 -7.88
CA LEU A 42 1.24 -2.91 -6.70
C LEU A 42 0.13 -3.94 -6.49
N VAL A 43 -0.53 -4.40 -7.55
CA VAL A 43 -1.53 -5.47 -7.47
C VAL A 43 -0.88 -6.75 -6.96
N ASN A 44 0.26 -7.16 -7.53
CA ASN A 44 0.96 -8.37 -7.08
C ASN A 44 1.35 -8.29 -5.60
N MET A 45 1.95 -7.16 -5.18
CA MET A 45 2.30 -6.94 -3.77
C MET A 45 1.06 -6.91 -2.85
N ALA A 46 -0.06 -6.37 -3.32
CA ALA A 46 -1.30 -6.35 -2.56
C ALA A 46 -1.89 -7.76 -2.42
N GLU A 47 -1.93 -8.54 -3.49
CA GLU A 47 -2.40 -9.94 -3.45
C GLU A 47 -1.54 -10.80 -2.51
N ASP A 48 -0.20 -10.64 -2.55
CA ASP A 48 0.73 -11.33 -1.63
C ASP A 48 0.47 -10.98 -0.15
N GLU A 49 0.05 -9.75 0.13
CA GLU A 49 -0.35 -9.27 1.46
C GLU A 49 -1.79 -9.66 1.86
N GLY A 50 -2.49 -10.41 1.01
CA GLY A 50 -3.84 -10.90 1.24
C GLY A 50 -4.95 -9.89 0.91
N PHE A 51 -4.68 -8.90 0.06
CA PHE A 51 -5.74 -8.04 -0.47
C PHE A 51 -6.58 -8.78 -1.51
N ARG A 52 -7.88 -8.46 -1.55
CA ARG A 52 -8.84 -9.04 -2.49
C ARG A 52 -9.41 -7.99 -3.44
N GLU A 53 -9.60 -8.36 -4.70
CA GLU A 53 -10.17 -7.46 -5.70
C GLU A 53 -11.65 -7.16 -5.41
N LEU A 54 -12.00 -5.88 -5.29
CA LEU A 54 -13.34 -5.44 -4.92
C LEU A 54 -14.41 -5.90 -5.92
N SER A 55 -14.10 -5.87 -7.22
CA SER A 55 -15.01 -6.31 -8.29
C SER A 55 -15.45 -7.77 -8.09
N ARG A 56 -14.51 -8.65 -7.74
CA ARG A 56 -14.79 -10.08 -7.47
C ARG A 56 -15.67 -10.27 -6.24
N LEU A 57 -15.43 -9.47 -5.19
CA LEU A 57 -16.24 -9.53 -3.97
C LEU A 57 -17.68 -9.09 -4.23
N ILE A 58 -17.88 -8.04 -5.03
CA ILE A 58 -19.21 -7.57 -5.45
C ILE A 58 -19.94 -8.66 -6.24
N GLU A 59 -19.27 -9.31 -7.20
CA GLU A 59 -19.85 -10.41 -7.98
C GLU A 59 -20.24 -11.62 -7.13
N SER A 60 -19.43 -11.93 -6.11
CA SER A 60 -19.69 -13.04 -5.17
C SER A 60 -20.77 -12.74 -4.12
N GLY A 61 -21.19 -11.47 -3.98
CA GLY A 61 -22.14 -11.03 -2.96
C GLY A 61 -21.58 -11.08 -1.53
N GLU A 62 -20.27 -11.12 -1.36
CA GLU A 62 -19.63 -11.19 -0.05
C GLU A 62 -19.72 -9.83 0.67
N GLN A 63 -20.11 -9.84 1.95
CA GLN A 63 -20.10 -8.64 2.77
C GLN A 63 -18.71 -8.38 3.35
N LEU A 64 -18.25 -7.14 3.19
CA LEU A 64 -17.01 -6.64 3.79
C LEU A 64 -17.14 -6.56 5.31
N LYS A 65 -16.12 -7.04 6.01
CA LYS A 65 -16.02 -7.01 7.47
C LYS A 65 -14.83 -6.17 7.90
N ALA A 66 -14.88 -5.71 9.15
CA ALA A 66 -13.76 -5.02 9.77
C ALA A 66 -12.50 -5.89 9.74
N GLY A 67 -11.41 -5.33 9.21
CA GLY A 67 -10.15 -6.02 8.99
C GLY A 67 -9.91 -6.50 7.56
N ASP A 68 -10.93 -6.48 6.70
CA ASP A 68 -10.75 -6.86 5.31
C ASP A 68 -9.84 -5.89 4.57
N LYS A 69 -8.95 -6.46 3.76
CA LYS A 69 -8.04 -5.76 2.86
C LYS A 69 -8.59 -5.93 1.44
N VAL A 70 -8.98 -4.83 0.80
CA VAL A 70 -9.54 -4.86 -0.56
C VAL A 70 -8.89 -3.82 -1.44
N TYR A 71 -8.84 -4.07 -2.74
CA TYR A 71 -8.30 -3.12 -3.70
C TYR A 71 -9.17 -3.04 -4.95
N THR A 72 -9.06 -1.94 -5.68
CA THR A 72 -9.67 -1.78 -7.00
C THR A 72 -8.69 -1.11 -7.95
N VAL A 73 -8.74 -1.51 -9.22
CA VAL A 73 -7.90 -0.97 -10.29
C VAL A 73 -8.78 -0.30 -11.31
N TRP A 74 -8.41 0.92 -11.69
CA TRP A 74 -9.07 1.67 -12.74
C TRP A 74 -8.20 1.74 -14.00
N MET A 75 -8.66 1.13 -15.09
CA MET A 75 -8.04 1.18 -16.42
C MET A 75 -6.54 0.80 -16.47
N ASN A 76 -6.08 0.01 -15.50
CA ASN A 76 -4.67 -0.29 -15.24
C ASN A 76 -3.75 0.95 -15.13
N LYS A 77 -4.30 2.06 -14.67
CA LYS A 77 -3.59 3.35 -14.52
C LYS A 77 -3.70 3.93 -13.12
N SER A 78 -4.63 3.43 -12.32
CA SER A 78 -4.80 3.87 -10.95
C SER A 78 -5.23 2.68 -10.11
N ILE A 79 -4.75 2.64 -8.88
CA ILE A 79 -5.10 1.62 -7.90
C ILE A 79 -5.53 2.32 -6.62
N VAL A 80 -6.56 1.79 -5.96
CA VAL A 80 -6.96 2.23 -4.63
C VAL A 80 -6.99 1.03 -3.71
N LEU A 81 -6.27 1.13 -2.60
CA LEU A 81 -6.15 0.10 -1.57
C LEU A 81 -6.95 0.54 -0.35
N PHE A 82 -7.79 -0.34 0.17
CA PHE A 82 -8.62 -0.10 1.33
C PHE A 82 -8.35 -1.15 2.40
N LYS A 83 -8.24 -0.69 3.64
CA LYS A 83 -8.26 -1.53 4.83
C LYS A 83 -9.49 -1.15 5.65
N ILE A 84 -10.47 -2.04 5.69
CA ILE A 84 -11.75 -1.77 6.34
C ILE A 84 -11.53 -1.69 7.86
N GLY A 85 -11.84 -0.53 8.44
CA GLY A 85 -11.73 -0.28 9.87
C GLY A 85 -12.87 -0.94 10.65
N LYS A 86 -12.85 -0.73 11.98
CA LYS A 86 -13.94 -1.14 12.88
C LYS A 86 -15.04 -0.08 12.97
N GLU A 87 -14.69 1.18 12.70
CA GLU A 87 -15.62 2.30 12.77
C GLU A 87 -16.40 2.43 11.45
N PRO A 88 -17.66 2.91 11.51
CA PRO A 88 -18.43 3.22 10.31
C PRO A 88 -17.67 4.20 9.41
N MET A 89 -17.70 3.95 8.09
CA MET A 89 -17.04 4.82 7.10
C MET A 89 -17.57 6.27 7.12
N GLU A 90 -18.79 6.48 7.62
CA GLU A 90 -19.41 7.79 7.82
C GLU A 90 -18.62 8.69 8.79
N ASN A 91 -17.85 8.10 9.70
CA ASN A 91 -17.02 8.84 10.65
C ASN A 91 -15.72 9.39 10.04
N GLY A 92 -15.43 9.04 8.78
CA GLY A 92 -14.28 9.51 8.04
C GLY A 92 -13.32 8.41 7.63
N LEU A 93 -12.40 8.78 6.74
CA LEU A 93 -11.41 7.90 6.12
C LEU A 93 -10.03 8.56 6.21
N ASN A 94 -9.01 7.78 6.54
CA ASN A 94 -7.61 8.21 6.43
C ASN A 94 -7.13 7.92 5.00
N ILE A 95 -7.18 8.93 4.13
CA ILE A 95 -6.80 8.79 2.72
C ILE A 95 -5.36 9.27 2.52
N LEU A 96 -4.56 8.43 1.85
CA LEU A 96 -3.23 8.78 1.36
C LEU A 96 -3.26 8.64 -0.17
N GLY A 97 -3.01 9.72 -0.89
CA GLY A 97 -3.08 9.81 -2.36
C GLY A 97 -2.01 10.71 -2.93
#